data_AF-A0A0S8A8S4-F1
#
_entry.id   AF-A0A0S8A8S4-F1
#
_cell.length_a   1.000
_cell.length_b   1.000
_cell.length_c   1.000
_cell.angle_alpha   90.00
_cell.angle_beta   90.00
_cell.angle_gamma   90.00
#
_symmetry.space_group_name_H-M   'P 1'
#
loop_
_entity.id
_entity.type
_entity.pdbx_description
1 polymer ?
#
loop_
_entity_poly.entity_id
_entity_poly.type
_entity_poly.pdbx_seq_one_letter_code
_entity_poly.pdbx_strand_id
1 'polypeptide(L)' 'MKHNILLILLVMVLTGCSIEPWVKPYERAHLADPIMNPSRDPVSDSYMHHVHEVREGSRGAGIATGGGCGCN' A
#
# COMPACT_ATOMS: atom_id res chain seq x y z
N MET A 1 -25.62 19.62 19.20
CA MET A 1 -25.42 18.19 19.51
C MET A 1 -25.14 17.37 18.25
N LYS A 2 -25.99 17.42 17.20
CA LYS A 2 -25.79 16.68 15.94
C LYS A 2 -24.52 17.10 15.17
N HIS A 3 -24.21 18.40 15.15
CA HIS A 3 -23.03 18.94 14.48
C HIS A 3 -21.70 18.52 15.13
N ASN A 4 -21.66 18.40 16.46
CA ASN A 4 -20.44 17.99 17.18
C ASN A 4 -20.07 16.52 16.88
N ILE A 5 -21.06 15.65 16.68
CA ILE A 5 -20.82 14.24 16.31
C ILE A 5 -20.18 14.14 14.93
N LEU A 6 -20.66 14.93 13.96
CA LEU A 6 -20.09 14.99 12.61
C LEU A 6 -18.63 15.45 12.63
N LEU A 7 -18.33 16.44 13.47
CA LEU A 7 -17.00 17.02 13.61
C LEU A 7 -16.00 16.03 14.23
N ILE A 8 -16.43 15.26 15.23
CA ILE A 8 -15.61 14.19 15.83
C ILE A 8 -15.32 13.08 14.81
N LEU A 9 -16.32 12.69 14.02
CA LEU A 9 -16.17 11.64 13.01
C LEU A 9 -15.18 12.07 11.91
N LEU A 10 -15.21 13.35 11.50
CA LEU A 10 -14.29 13.90 10.52
C LEU A 10 -12.84 13.87 11.02
N VAL A 11 -12.59 14.19 12.29
CA VAL A 11 -11.25 14.16 12.89
C VAL A 11 -10.69 12.74 12.96
N MET A 12 -11.52 11.73 13.26
CA MET A 12 -11.07 10.33 13.31
C MET A 12 -10.60 9.77 11.96
N VAL A 13 -11.14 10.26 10.83
CA VAL A 13 -10.72 9.80 9.49
C VAL A 13 -9.37 10.37 9.09
N LEU A 14 -8.96 11.51 9.68
CA LEU A 14 -7.73 12.22 9.32
C LEU A 14 -6.48 11.70 10.05
N THR A 15 -6.61 10.86 11.08
CA THR A 15 -5.48 10.43 11.92
C THR A 15 -4.70 9.23 11.39
N GLY A 16 -5.09 8.64 10.25
CA GLY A 16 -4.50 7.39 9.76
C GLY A 16 -3.14 7.48 9.06
N CYS A 17 -2.68 8.67 8.63
CA CYS A 17 -1.57 8.77 7.68
C CYS A 17 -0.16 8.94 8.29
N SER A 18 0.01 8.97 9.62
CA SER A 18 1.34 9.25 10.20
C SER A 18 1.49 8.73 11.64
N ILE A 19 0.96 7.55 11.95
CA ILE A 19 1.11 6.97 13.29
C ILE A 19 2.39 6.13 13.33
N GLU A 20 3.39 6.60 14.07
CA GLU A 20 4.59 5.84 14.39
C GLU A 20 4.30 4.84 15.53
N PRO A 21 4.84 3.61 15.48
CA PRO A 21 5.91 3.16 14.60
C PRO A 21 5.40 2.45 13.33
N TRP A 22 5.91 2.87 12.18
CA TRP A 22 5.75 2.13 10.92
C TRP A 22 6.48 0.78 10.99
N VAL A 23 5.95 -0.23 10.29
CA VAL A 23 6.65 -1.49 10.06
C VAL A 23 7.95 -1.20 9.33
N LYS A 24 9.08 -1.67 9.88
CA LYS A 24 10.39 -1.40 9.29
C LYS A 24 10.49 -2.10 7.94
N PRO A 25 11.23 -1.55 6.96
CA PRO A 25 11.28 -2.11 5.60
C PRO A 25 11.60 -3.61 5.53
N TYR A 26 12.49 -4.10 6.40
CA TYR A 26 12.88 -5.52 6.46
C TYR A 26 11.87 -6.42 7.18
N GLU A 27 10.96 -5.87 7.97
CA GLU A 27 9.89 -6.63 8.63
C GLU A 27 8.71 -6.86 7.68
N ARG A 28 8.56 -6.04 6.62
CA ARG A 28 7.45 -6.11 5.64
C ARG A 28 7.37 -7.44 4.90
N ALA A 29 8.49 -8.14 4.73
CA ALA A 29 8.51 -9.46 4.12
C ALA A 29 7.67 -10.50 4.90
N HIS A 30 7.54 -10.35 6.23
CA HIS A 30 6.69 -11.24 7.03
C HIS A 30 5.20 -10.99 6.84
N LEU A 31 4.83 -9.80 6.33
CA LEU A 31 3.44 -9.43 6.03
C LEU A 31 3.06 -9.81 4.58
N ALA A 32 4.04 -10.11 3.72
CA ALA A 32 3.84 -10.46 2.32
C ALA A 32 3.80 -11.98 2.12
N ASP A 33 2.75 -12.64 2.63
CA ASP A 33 2.54 -14.09 2.42
C ASP A 33 2.43 -14.40 0.91
N PRO A 34 3.16 -15.39 0.37
CA PRO A 34 3.03 -15.83 -1.02
C PRO A 34 1.60 -16.15 -1.46
N ILE A 35 0.71 -16.60 -0.56
CA ILE A 35 -0.69 -16.87 -0.90
C ILE A 35 -1.49 -15.60 -1.23
N MET A 36 -1.04 -14.44 -0.73
CA MET A 36 -1.65 -13.15 -1.01
C MET A 36 -1.14 -12.53 -2.32
N ASN A 37 -0.32 -13.25 -3.08
CA ASN A 37 0.09 -12.83 -4.41
C ASN A 37 -1.01 -13.19 -5.42
N PRO A 38 -1.76 -12.21 -5.98
CA PRO A 38 -2.78 -12.49 -6.99
C PRO A 38 -2.17 -12.84 -8.35
N SER A 39 -0.86 -12.66 -8.52
CA SER A 39 -0.17 -12.90 -9.78
C SER A 39 -0.04 -14.38 -10.09
N ARG A 40 -0.49 -14.77 -11.27
CA ARG A 40 -0.25 -16.11 -11.83
C ARG A 40 1.13 -16.21 -12.49
N ASP A 41 1.65 -15.10 -13.02
CA ASP A 41 2.96 -15.01 -13.66
C ASP A 41 3.69 -13.76 -13.14
N PRO A 42 4.48 -13.90 -12.05
CA PRO A 42 5.11 -12.76 -11.40
C PRO A 42 6.20 -12.10 -12.26
N VAL A 43 6.76 -12.80 -13.25
CA VAL A 43 7.79 -12.25 -14.14
C VAL A 43 7.14 -11.31 -15.16
N SER A 44 6.04 -11.74 -15.77
CA SER A 44 5.28 -10.92 -16.70
C SER A 44 4.70 -9.68 -16.01
N ASP A 45 4.14 -9.86 -14.80
CA ASP A 45 3.56 -8.76 -14.03
C ASP A 45 4.60 -7.73 -13.60
N SER A 46 5.80 -8.16 -13.20
CA SER A 46 6.92 -7.26 -12.88
C SER A 46 7.33 -6.42 -14.09
N TYR A 47 7.42 -7.02 -15.27
CA TYR A 47 7.72 -6.31 -16.51
C TYR A 47 6.67 -5.24 -16.82
N MET A 48 5.38 -5.60 -16.75
CA MET A 48 4.29 -4.66 -16.98
C MET A 48 4.27 -3.54 -15.93
N HIS A 49 4.55 -3.85 -14.67
CA HIS A 49 4.68 -2.86 -13.61
C HIS A 49 5.75 -1.80 -13.94
N HIS A 50 6.92 -2.23 -14.40
CA HIS A 50 8.00 -1.31 -14.80
C HIS A 50 7.58 -0.42 -15.97
N VAL A 51 6.89 -1.00 -16.97
CA VAL A 51 6.36 -0.23 -18.11
C VAL A 51 5.38 0.86 -17.63
N HIS A 52 4.49 0.52 -16.69
CA HIS A 52 3.53 1.47 -16.14
C HIS A 52 4.19 2.55 -15.28
N GLU A 53 5.19 2.21 -14.46
CA GLU A 53 5.95 3.19 -13.68
C GLU A 53 6.60 4.25 -14.59
N VAL A 54 7.30 3.80 -15.65
CA VAL A 54 8.00 4.69 -16.58
C VAL A 54 7.02 5.55 -17.38
N ARG A 55 5.86 5.00 -17.76
CA ARG A 55 4.90 5.69 -18.63
C ARG A 55 3.94 6.61 -17.90
N GLU A 56 3.54 6.25 -16.68
CA GLU A 56 2.46 6.95 -15.97
C GLU A 56 3.00 7.92 -14.90
N GLY A 57 4.27 7.76 -14.46
CA GLY A 57 5.01 8.72 -13.63
C GLY A 57 4.40 9.08 -12.26
N SER A 58 3.23 8.55 -11.96
CA SER A 58 2.38 8.87 -10.79
C SER A 58 1.94 7.61 -10.04
N ARG A 59 2.31 6.42 -10.53
CA ARG A 59 2.18 5.16 -9.80
C ARG A 59 3.31 5.07 -8.76
N GLY A 60 3.27 5.93 -7.75
CA GLY A 60 4.07 5.70 -6.55
C GLY A 60 3.62 4.41 -5.85
N ALA A 61 4.55 3.74 -5.15
CA ALA A 61 4.32 2.50 -4.40
C ALA A 61 3.91 1.29 -5.27
N GLY A 62 4.78 0.89 -6.21
CA GLY A 62 4.72 -0.43 -6.82
C GLY A 62 5.01 -1.56 -5.82
N ILE A 63 4.72 -2.79 -6.19
CA ILE A 63 5.13 -3.96 -5.40
C ILE A 63 6.65 -4.07 -5.45
N ALA A 64 7.34 -3.80 -4.34
CA ALA A 64 8.80 -3.95 -4.28
C ALA A 64 9.23 -5.42 -4.42
N THR A 65 8.55 -6.34 -3.72
CA THR A 65 8.69 -7.80 -3.80
C THR A 65 7.51 -8.47 -3.05
N GLY A 66 6.87 -9.50 -3.63
CA GLY A 66 5.80 -10.28 -2.96
C GLY A 66 4.37 -9.92 -3.38
N GLY A 67 3.36 -10.41 -2.65
CA GLY A 67 1.95 -10.07 -2.85
C GLY A 67 1.48 -8.90 -1.96
N GLY A 68 0.37 -8.25 -2.31
CA GLY A 68 -0.29 -7.22 -1.48
C GLY A 68 -0.31 -5.81 -2.06
N CYS A 69 -0.85 -4.85 -1.29
CA CYS A 69 -1.19 -3.48 -1.73
C CYS A 69 0.01 -2.51 -1.86
N GLY A 70 1.23 -3.01 -2.12
CA GLY A 70 2.38 -2.15 -2.40
C GLY A 70 2.87 -1.29 -1.24
N CYS A 71 2.44 -1.54 0.00
CA CYS A 71 2.91 -0.81 1.18
C CYS A 71 4.36 -1.20 1.55
N ASN A 72 5.34 -0.77 0.74
CA ASN A 72 6.75 -0.62 1.09
C ASN A 72 7.09 0.88 1.12
#